data_AF-A0A2G7SSD4-F1
#
_entry.id   AF-A0A2G7SSD4-F1
#
_cell.length_a   1.000
_cell.length_b   1.000
_cell.length_c   1.000
_cell.angle_alpha   90.00
_cell.angle_beta   90.00
_cell.angle_gamma   90.00
#
_symmetry.space_group_name_H-M   'P 1'
#
loop_
_entity.id
_entity.type
_entity.pdbx_description
1 polymer ?
#
loop_
_entity_poly.entity_id
_entity_poly.type
_entity_poly.pdbx_seq_one_letter_code
_entity_poly.pdbx_strand_id
1 'polypeptide(L)'
;MVPPLSLAVAADDAPATHRPHLQHLLDQAKAQGPIPVAVAYPCDAGSLQAAMQAAQAGLITPLLVGPEARIRAAAQAAGLDLAGASIHSTADDPRAA
;
A
#
# COMPACT_ATOMS: atom_id res chain seq x y z
N MET A 1 -16.26 17.14 -22.25
CA MET A 1 -14.80 17.32 -22.07
C MET A 1 -14.47 16.99 -20.63
N VAL A 2 -14.19 15.72 -20.33
CA VAL A 2 -13.81 15.26 -18.99
C VAL A 2 -12.29 15.42 -18.87
N PRO A 3 -11.76 16.14 -17.86
CA PRO A 3 -10.31 16.24 -17.68
C PRO A 3 -9.74 14.86 -17.32
N PRO A 4 -8.49 14.54 -17.72
CA PRO A 4 -7.88 13.27 -17.37
C PRO A 4 -7.70 13.19 -15.85
N LEU A 5 -8.27 12.16 -15.22
CA LEU A 5 -7.96 11.79 -13.84
C LEU A 5 -6.49 11.37 -13.78
N SER A 6 -5.63 12.30 -13.37
CA SER A 6 -4.26 11.98 -12.99
C SER A 6 -4.30 11.26 -11.65
N LEU A 7 -4.15 9.94 -11.67
CA LEU A 7 -3.98 9.12 -10.46
C LEU A 7 -2.51 9.14 -10.03
N ALA A 8 -1.92 10.34 -9.90
CA ALA A 8 -0.71 10.47 -9.11
C ALA A 8 -1.16 10.31 -7.65
N VAL A 9 -1.00 9.11 -7.08
CA VAL A 9 -1.03 8.95 -5.63
C VAL A 9 0.26 9.57 -5.08
N ALA A 10 0.32 10.91 -5.13
CA ALA A 10 1.22 11.62 -4.26
C ALA A 10 0.77 11.24 -2.84
N ALA A 11 1.63 10.57 -2.07
CA ALA A 11 1.50 10.65 -0.63
C ALA A 11 1.60 12.13 -0.31
N ASP A 12 0.45 12.70 0.00
CA ASP A 12 0.30 14.13 0.15
C ASP A 12 0.93 14.54 1.48
N ASP A 13 2.11 15.15 1.40
CA ASP A 13 2.73 15.93 2.48
C ASP A 13 2.11 17.35 2.54
N ALA A 14 0.96 17.59 1.89
CA ALA A 14 0.20 18.80 2.08
C ALA A 14 -0.52 18.77 3.45
N PRO A 15 -0.74 19.94 4.08
CA PRO A 15 -1.45 20.01 5.36
C PRO A 15 -2.84 19.39 5.21
N ALA A 16 -3.02 18.24 5.86
CA ALA A 16 -4.23 17.45 5.75
C ALA A 16 -5.45 18.33 6.08
N THR A 17 -6.31 18.56 5.09
CA THR A 17 -7.61 19.19 5.33
C THR A 17 -8.31 18.39 6.42
N HIS A 18 -8.68 19.03 7.53
CA HIS A 18 -9.26 18.35 8.69
C HIS A 18 -10.55 17.63 8.26
N ARG A 19 -10.48 16.29 8.20
CA ARG A 19 -11.59 15.41 7.82
C ARG A 19 -12.04 14.63 9.06
N PRO A 20 -12.89 15.20 9.92
CA PRO A 20 -13.22 14.62 11.22
C PRO A 20 -13.86 13.23 11.10
N HIS A 21 -14.69 13.01 10.07
CA HIS A 21 -15.31 11.70 9.81
C HIS A 21 -14.28 10.64 9.41
N LEU A 22 -13.27 11.00 8.59
CA LEU A 22 -12.21 10.08 8.21
C LEU A 22 -11.34 9.74 9.43
N GLN A 23 -10.99 10.74 10.24
CA GLN A 23 -10.20 10.53 11.45
C GLN A 23 -10.92 9.57 12.41
N HIS A 24 -12.23 9.75 12.59
CA HIS A 24 -13.03 8.85 13.42
C HIS A 24 -12.98 7.39 12.94
N LEU A 25 -13.09 7.14 11.63
CA LEU A 25 -13.00 5.80 11.06
C LEU A 25 -11.60 5.20 11.24
N LEU A 26 -10.54 6.00 11.09
CA LEU A 26 -9.17 5.55 11.30
C LEU A 26 -8.91 5.17 12.76
N ASP A 27 -9.42 5.96 13.71
CA ASP A 27 -9.26 5.67 15.15
C ASP A 27 -10.02 4.39 15.53
N GLN A 28 -11.22 4.19 14.99
CA GLN A 28 -11.99 2.95 15.19
C GLN A 28 -11.30 1.73 14.59
N ALA A 29 -10.68 1.87 13.41
CA ALA A 29 -9.93 0.78 12.79
C ALA A 29 -8.69 0.41 13.62
N LYS A 30 -7.91 1.41 14.04
CA LYS A 30 -6.73 1.21 14.90
C LYS A 30 -7.06 0.56 16.24
N ALA A 31 -8.20 0.92 16.83
CA ALA A 31 -8.65 0.33 18.10
C ALA A 31 -8.95 -1.18 18.01
N GLN A 32 -9.25 -1.70 16.81
CA GLN A 32 -9.48 -3.12 16.58
C GLN A 32 -8.19 -3.91 16.32
N GLY A 33 -7.07 -3.21 16.11
CA GLY A 33 -5.78 -3.79 15.78
C GLY A 33 -5.61 -4.12 14.30
N PRO A 34 -4.36 -4.43 13.87
CA PRO A 34 -4.06 -4.72 12.48
C PRO A 34 -4.67 -6.04 12.03
N ILE A 35 -5.25 -6.06 10.84
CA ILE A 35 -5.80 -7.26 10.20
C ILE A 35 -4.88 -7.78 9.09
N PRO A 36 -4.79 -9.11 8.86
CA PRO A 36 -4.03 -9.65 7.73
C PRO A 36 -4.69 -9.25 6.41
N VAL A 37 -3.92 -8.62 5.51
CA VAL A 37 -4.40 -8.15 4.20
C VAL A 37 -3.44 -8.58 3.10
N ALA A 38 -3.98 -9.28 2.10
CA ALA A 38 -3.25 -9.58 0.88
C ALA A 38 -3.29 -8.39 -0.08
N VAL A 39 -2.12 -7.92 -0.50
CA VAL A 39 -1.96 -6.90 -1.53
C VAL A 39 -1.52 -7.61 -2.80
N ALA A 40 -2.43 -7.68 -3.78
CA ALA A 40 -2.18 -8.35 -5.04
C ALA A 40 -1.33 -7.48 -5.97
N TYR A 41 -0.28 -8.09 -6.50
CA TYR A 41 0.64 -7.55 -7.49
C TYR A 41 1.19 -6.13 -7.19
N PRO A 42 1.79 -5.86 -6.01
CA PRO A 42 2.33 -4.55 -5.64
C PRO A 42 3.71 -4.35 -6.29
N CYS A 43 3.74 -4.28 -7.63
CA CYS A 43 4.96 -4.19 -8.43
C CYS A 43 5.33 -2.75 -8.82
N ASP A 44 4.73 -1.75 -8.16
CA ASP A 44 5.01 -0.33 -8.35
C ASP A 44 5.17 0.39 -7.01
N ALA A 45 5.82 1.55 -7.04
CA ALA A 45 6.16 2.32 -5.85
C ALA A 45 4.94 2.81 -5.07
N GLY A 46 3.89 3.26 -5.75
CA GLY A 46 2.69 3.82 -5.11
C GLY A 46 1.93 2.76 -4.33
N SER A 47 1.73 1.59 -4.95
CA SER A 47 1.06 0.46 -4.31
C SER A 47 1.83 -0.07 -3.11
N LEU A 48 3.16 -0.20 -3.22
CA LEU A 48 4.00 -0.63 -2.10
C LEU A 48 4.01 0.39 -0.97
N GLN A 49 4.15 1.68 -1.29
CA GLN A 49 4.17 2.73 -0.29
C GLN A 49 2.86 2.77 0.49
N ALA A 50 1.71 2.68 -0.19
CA ALA A 50 0.41 2.65 0.46
C ALA A 50 0.26 1.44 1.40
N ALA A 51 0.70 0.25 0.96
CA ALA A 51 0.66 -0.96 1.79
C ALA A 51 1.54 -0.82 3.04
N MET A 52 2.76 -0.31 2.89
CA MET A 52 3.68 -0.13 4.01
C MET A 52 3.23 0.99 4.96
N GLN A 53 2.67 2.09 4.45
CA GLN A 53 2.09 3.16 5.28
C GLN A 53 0.90 2.65 6.10
N ALA A 54 0.03 1.82 5.51
CA ALA A 54 -1.08 1.21 6.23
C ALA A 54 -0.59 0.25 7.34
N ALA A 55 0.47 -0.50 7.07
CA ALA A 55 1.10 -1.36 8.07
C ALA A 55 1.71 -0.55 9.22
N GLN A 56 2.44 0.51 8.90
CA GLN A 56 3.09 1.39 9.86
C GLN A 56 2.07 2.20 10.69
N ALA A 57 0.89 2.48 10.12
CA ALA A 57 -0.25 3.06 10.83
C ALA A 57 -0.98 2.06 11.75
N GLY A 58 -0.57 0.79 11.79
CA GLY A 58 -1.19 -0.27 12.60
C GLY A 58 -2.55 -0.74 12.07
N LEU A 59 -2.86 -0.50 10.80
CA LEU A 59 -4.14 -0.86 10.20
C LEU A 59 -4.13 -2.27 9.62
N ILE A 60 -3.00 -2.70 9.04
CA ILE A 60 -2.90 -3.99 8.36
C ILE A 60 -1.61 -4.73 8.73
N THR A 61 -1.63 -6.05 8.58
CA THR A 61 -0.45 -6.90 8.47
C THR A 61 -0.34 -7.34 7.00
N PRO A 62 0.55 -6.74 6.20
CA PRO A 62 0.55 -6.92 4.75
C PRO A 62 1.17 -8.26 4.33
N LEU A 63 0.46 -8.94 3.43
CA LEU A 63 0.95 -10.06 2.62
C LEU A 63 1.04 -9.59 1.16
N LEU A 64 2.25 -9.36 0.67
CA LEU A 64 2.52 -8.95 -0.70
C LEU A 64 2.49 -10.19 -1.60
N VAL A 65 1.50 -10.28 -2.48
CA VAL A 65 1.30 -11.43 -3.37
C VAL A 65 1.72 -11.03 -4.78
N GLY A 66 2.73 -11.65 -5.35
CA GLY A 66 3.17 -11.31 -6.71
C GLY A 66 4.59 -11.77 -7.02
N PRO A 67 5.13 -11.35 -8.18
CA PRO A 67 6.50 -11.67 -8.57
C PRO A 67 7.49 -11.01 -7.61
N GLU A 68 8.14 -11.82 -6.77
CA GLU A 68 9.03 -11.33 -5.71
C GLU A 68 10.14 -10.41 -6.25
N ALA A 69 10.73 -10.76 -7.40
CA ALA A 69 11.77 -9.95 -8.03
C ALA A 69 11.29 -8.54 -8.37
N ARG A 70 10.05 -8.39 -8.85
CA ARG A 70 9.47 -7.09 -9.21
C ARG A 70 9.06 -6.29 -7.98
N ILE A 71 8.48 -6.94 -6.98
CA ILE A 71 8.17 -6.34 -5.69
C ILE A 71 9.44 -5.74 -5.06
N ARG A 72 10.52 -6.52 -5.00
CA ARG A 72 11.80 -6.06 -4.45
C ARG A 72 12.43 -4.96 -5.29
N ALA A 73 12.37 -5.04 -6.62
CA ALA A 73 12.88 -4.00 -7.52
C ALA A 73 12.13 -2.67 -7.33
N ALA A 74 10.80 -2.72 -7.21
CA ALA A 74 9.98 -1.54 -6.96
C ALA A 74 10.26 -0.93 -5.57
N ALA A 75 10.42 -1.75 -4.54
CA ALA A 75 10.80 -1.29 -3.20
C ALA A 75 12.19 -0.61 -3.21
N GLN A 76 13.18 -1.22 -3.87
CA GLN A 76 14.52 -0.63 -4.01
C GLN A 76 14.49 0.69 -4.77
N ALA A 77 13.77 0.76 -5.88
CA ALA A 77 13.64 1.99 -6.67
C ALA A 77 12.98 3.14 -5.88
N ALA A 78 12.08 2.81 -4.95
CA ALA A 78 11.39 3.76 -4.10
C ALA A 78 12.10 4.03 -2.75
N GLY A 79 13.19 3.32 -2.44
CA GLY A 79 13.85 3.40 -1.13
C GLY A 79 12.98 2.91 0.04
N LEU A 80 12.03 2.01 -0.21
CA LEU A 80 11.12 1.47 0.79
C LEU A 80 11.71 0.23 1.46
N ASP A 81 11.60 0.19 2.79
CA ASP A 81 11.83 -1.03 3.57
C ASP A 81 10.54 -1.87 3.59
N LEU A 82 10.67 -3.17 3.35
CA LEU A 82 9.57 -4.14 3.39
C LEU A 82 9.51 -4.91 4.73
N ALA A 83 10.25 -4.47 5.74
CA ALA A 83 10.21 -5.05 7.09
C ALA A 83 8.77 -5.11 7.63
N GLY A 84 8.39 -6.27 8.18
CA GLY A 84 7.04 -6.51 8.69
C GLY A 84 6.03 -6.95 7.62
N ALA A 85 6.39 -6.97 6.34
CA ALA A 85 5.58 -7.57 5.29
C ALA A 85 6.04 -9.00 4.95
N SER A 86 5.07 -9.89 4.70
CA SER A 86 5.34 -11.22 4.14
C SER A 86 5.20 -11.17 2.63
N ILE A 87 6.03 -11.93 1.89
CA ILE A 87 5.93 -12.02 0.43
C ILE A 87 5.50 -13.44 0.05
N HIS A 88 4.40 -13.55 -0.70
CA HIS A 88 3.99 -14.78 -1.38
C HIS A 88 4.36 -14.66 -2.86
N SER A 89 5.40 -15.39 -3.26
CA SER A 89 5.92 -15.35 -4.62
C SER A 89 4.99 -16.09 -5.59
N THR A 90 4.59 -15.42 -6.67
CA THR A 90 3.82 -16.00 -7.79
C THR A 90 4.58 -15.85 -9.09
N ALA A 91 4.17 -16.57 -10.13
CA ALA A 91 4.65 -16.34 -11.49
C ALA A 91 4.32 -14.91 -11.94
N ASP A 92 5.18 -14.31 -12.78
CA ASP A 92 4.94 -13.03 -13.44
C ASP A 92 4.08 -13.24 -14.67
N ASP A 93 2.78 -13.49 -14.44
CA ASP A 93 1.78 -13.52 -15.50
C ASP A 93 0.82 -12.33 -15.34
N PRO A 94 0.84 -11.32 -16.24
CA PRO A 94 -0.05 -10.17 -16.17
C PRO A 94 -1.54 -10.51 -16.33
N ARG A 95 -1.89 -11.75 -16.71
CA ARG A 95 -3.27 -12.24 -16.77
C ARG A 95 -3.71 -12.99 -15.50
N ALA A 96 -2.79 -13.30 -14.60
CA ALA A 96 -3.06 -14.00 -13.34
C ALA A 96 -3.22 -13.07 -12.13
N ALA A 97 -3.07 -11.75 -12.34
CA ALA A 97 -3.11 -10.69 -11.32
C ALA A 97 -4.49 -10.03 -11.21
#